data_AF-A0A2U9NLV2-F1
#
_entry.id   AF-A0A2U9NLV2-F1
#
_cell.length_a   1.000
_cell.length_b   1.000
_cell.length_c   1.000
_cell.angle_alpha   90.00
_cell.angle_beta   90.00
_cell.angle_gamma   90.00
#
_symmetry.space_group_name_H-M   'P 1'
#
loop_
_entity.id
_entity.type
_entity.pdbx_description
1 polymer ?
#
loop_
_entity_poly.entity_id
_entity_poly.type
_entity_poly.pdbx_seq_one_letter_code
_entity_poly.pdbx_strand_id
1 'polypeptide(L)'
;MGDATDNLSSRLVASLDGLLNGLQISNINEPLSNWENVVNDVVKSQDAGTLAAETSLLAVTVSSWMESLCDGFLGLEVKAKGHAAELLRNLTALASEEHTSSPSRSPSPSRATRSPSPSSSSQL
;
A
#
# COMPACT_ATOMS: atom_id res chain seq x y z
N MET A 1 -27.74 34.87 10.25
CA MET A 1 -26.92 35.22 9.08
C MET A 1 -25.64 34.41 9.25
N GLY A 2 -25.55 33.20 8.66
CA GLY A 2 -24.33 32.40 8.75
C GLY A 2 -23.28 33.06 7.87
N ASP A 3 -22.12 33.37 8.46
CA ASP A 3 -21.06 34.09 7.77
C ASP A 3 -20.49 33.20 6.64
N ALA A 4 -20.25 33.78 5.47
CA ALA A 4 -19.67 33.05 4.34
C ALA A 4 -18.27 32.49 4.70
N THR A 5 -17.60 33.10 5.67
CA THR A 5 -16.31 32.67 6.23
C THR A 5 -16.41 31.39 7.07
N ASP A 6 -17.52 31.18 7.79
CA ASP A 6 -17.79 29.95 8.54
C ASP A 6 -17.96 28.76 7.59
N ASN A 7 -18.64 29.01 6.46
CA ASN A 7 -18.80 28.01 5.41
C ASN A 7 -17.45 27.63 4.78
N LEU A 8 -16.57 28.61 4.50
CA LEU A 8 -15.25 28.32 3.94
C LEU A 8 -14.36 27.54 4.93
N SER A 9 -14.41 27.90 6.21
CA SER A 9 -13.65 27.22 7.28
C SER A 9 -14.06 25.76 7.42
N SER A 10 -15.36 25.46 7.40
CA SER A 10 -15.85 24.07 7.44
C SER A 10 -15.45 23.27 6.20
N ARG A 11 -15.48 23.88 5.01
CA ARG A 11 -15.03 23.23 3.76
C ARG A 11 -13.53 22.94 3.74
N LEU A 12 -12.71 23.82 4.33
CA LEU A 12 -11.28 23.58 4.50
C LEU A 12 -11.03 22.32 5.33
N VAL A 13 -11.69 22.17 6.48
CA VAL A 13 -11.52 20.97 7.32
C VAL A 13 -12.06 19.72 6.62
N ALA A 14 -13.27 19.80 6.02
CA ALA A 14 -13.89 18.67 5.33
C ALA A 14 -13.07 18.19 4.11
N SER A 15 -12.21 19.04 3.54
CA SER A 15 -11.33 18.64 2.45
C SER A 15 -10.27 17.59 2.88
N LEU A 16 -9.87 17.59 4.15
CA LEU A 16 -8.99 16.55 4.72
C LEU A 16 -9.71 15.20 4.78
N ASP A 17 -10.95 15.18 5.27
CA ASP A 17 -11.78 13.98 5.31
C ASP A 17 -12.04 13.45 3.90
N GLY A 18 -12.32 14.35 2.95
CA GLY A 18 -12.48 14.02 1.54
C GLY A 18 -11.23 13.36 0.97
N LEU A 19 -10.04 13.91 1.24
CA LEU A 19 -8.76 13.34 0.80
C LEU A 19 -8.57 11.93 1.37
N LEU A 20 -8.74 11.75 2.68
CA LEU A 20 -8.55 10.44 3.34
C LEU A 20 -9.54 9.39 2.83
N ASN A 21 -10.80 9.77 2.63
CA ASN A 21 -11.80 8.89 2.05
C ASN A 21 -11.44 8.53 0.59
N GLY A 22 -11.00 9.51 -0.20
CA GLY A 22 -10.54 9.29 -1.58
C GLY A 22 -9.37 8.32 -1.67
N LEU A 23 -8.43 8.41 -0.73
CA LEU A 23 -7.33 7.46 -0.60
C LEU A 23 -7.82 6.06 -0.25
N GLN A 24 -8.77 5.94 0.69
CA GLN A 24 -9.34 4.66 1.10
C GLN A 24 -10.04 3.93 -0.07
N ILE A 25 -10.76 4.67 -0.91
CA ILE A 25 -11.48 4.10 -2.06
C ILE A 25 -10.67 4.13 -3.37
N SER A 26 -9.41 4.58 -3.32
CA SER A 26 -8.54 4.74 -4.49
C SER A 26 -9.11 5.66 -5.59
N ASN A 27 -9.90 6.66 -5.22
CA ASN A 27 -10.41 7.69 -6.13
C ASN A 27 -10.13 9.10 -5.55
N ILE A 28 -9.06 9.71 -6.04
CA ILE A 28 -8.61 11.04 -5.57
C ILE A 28 -9.12 12.20 -6.43
N ASN A 29 -9.77 11.93 -7.57
CA ASN A 29 -10.17 12.98 -8.52
C ASN A 29 -11.21 13.93 -7.94
N GLU A 30 -12.20 13.38 -7.23
CA GLU A 30 -13.26 14.17 -6.59
C GLU A 30 -12.71 15.03 -5.44
N PRO A 31 -11.93 14.50 -4.48
CA PRO A 31 -11.27 15.32 -3.46
C PRO A 31 -10.37 16.42 -4.03
N LEU A 32 -9.62 16.12 -5.09
CA LEU A 32 -8.76 17.11 -5.76
C LEU A 32 -9.59 18.25 -6.38
N SER A 33 -10.66 17.94 -7.10
CA SER A 33 -11.54 18.97 -7.68
C SER A 33 -12.20 19.81 -6.59
N ASN A 34 -12.64 19.20 -5.49
CA ASN A 34 -13.19 19.93 -4.36
C ASN A 34 -12.15 20.85 -3.70
N TRP A 35 -10.91 20.37 -3.55
CA TRP A 35 -9.81 21.17 -3.03
C TRP A 35 -9.50 22.39 -3.91
N GLU A 36 -9.44 22.23 -5.23
CA GLU A 36 -9.26 23.35 -6.17
C GLU A 36 -10.35 24.41 -6.02
N ASN A 37 -11.61 23.99 -5.85
CA ASN A 37 -12.72 24.92 -5.61
C ASN A 37 -12.54 25.67 -4.28
N VAL A 38 -12.10 24.99 -3.21
CA VAL A 38 -11.83 25.63 -1.92
C VAL A 38 -10.70 26.65 -2.04
N VAL A 39 -9.60 26.30 -2.71
CA VAL A 39 -8.46 27.22 -2.95
C VAL A 39 -8.92 28.45 -3.72
N ASN A 40 -9.69 28.27 -4.80
CA ASN A 40 -10.23 29.38 -5.58
C ASN A 40 -11.12 30.30 -4.74
N ASP A 41 -11.92 29.75 -3.84
CA ASP A 41 -12.79 30.54 -2.97
C ASP A 41 -12.00 31.29 -1.88
N VAL A 42 -10.92 30.70 -1.35
CA VAL A 42 -9.98 31.38 -0.44
C VAL A 42 -9.32 32.57 -1.15
N VAL A 43 -8.77 32.36 -2.35
CA VAL A 43 -8.09 33.42 -3.12
C VAL A 43 -9.06 34.55 -3.46
N LYS A 44 -10.25 34.23 -3.97
CA LYS A 44 -11.28 35.25 -4.26
C LYS A 44 -11.69 36.04 -3.02
N SER A 45 -11.84 35.38 -1.88
CA SER A 45 -12.21 36.04 -0.62
C SER A 45 -11.08 36.92 -0.10
N GLN A 46 -9.82 36.52 -0.32
CA GLN A 46 -8.65 37.30 0.02
C GLN A 46 -8.54 38.56 -0.86
N ASP A 47 -8.69 38.40 -2.17
CA ASP A 47 -8.66 39.51 -3.14
C ASP A 47 -9.79 40.52 -2.89
N ALA A 48 -10.97 40.04 -2.47
CA ALA A 48 -12.11 40.87 -2.10
C ALA A 48 -11.95 41.56 -0.73
N GLY A 49 -10.94 41.20 0.06
CA GLY A 49 -10.74 41.70 1.42
C GLY A 49 -11.80 41.20 2.41
N THR A 50 -12.51 40.10 2.09
CA THR A 50 -13.58 39.51 2.91
C THR A 50 -13.14 38.26 3.67
N LEU A 51 -11.90 37.81 3.48
CA LEU A 51 -11.36 36.65 4.17
C LEU A 51 -11.05 36.97 5.64
N ALA A 52 -11.71 36.27 6.57
CA ALA A 52 -11.40 36.37 7.98
C ALA A 52 -9.99 35.86 8.29
N ALA A 53 -9.30 36.51 9.22
CA ALA A 53 -7.93 36.15 9.60
C ALA A 53 -7.82 34.70 10.09
N GLU A 54 -8.80 34.22 10.88
CA GLU A 54 -8.84 32.85 11.36
C GLU A 54 -9.00 31.84 10.21
N THR A 55 -9.85 32.14 9.23
CA THR A 55 -10.01 31.31 8.03
C THR A 55 -8.73 31.30 7.19
N SER A 56 -8.02 32.44 7.10
CA SER A 56 -6.72 32.51 6.43
C SER A 56 -5.68 31.63 7.13
N LEU A 57 -5.60 31.68 8.45
CA LEU A 57 -4.68 30.85 9.24
C LEU A 57 -5.02 29.35 9.07
N LEU A 58 -6.32 29.03 9.09
CA LEU A 58 -6.80 27.68 8.86
C LEU A 58 -6.44 27.19 7.45
N ALA A 59 -6.60 28.02 6.42
CA ALA A 59 -6.25 27.67 5.05
C ALA A 59 -4.77 27.32 4.91
N VAL A 60 -3.88 28.13 5.51
CA VAL A 60 -2.44 27.84 5.55
C VAL A 60 -2.15 26.53 6.28
N THR A 61 -2.78 26.32 7.44
CA THR A 61 -2.57 25.12 8.25
C THR A 61 -3.03 23.87 7.50
N VAL A 62 -4.25 23.86 6.96
CA VAL A 62 -4.80 22.72 6.20
C VAL A 62 -3.95 22.42 4.97
N SER A 63 -3.47 23.44 4.27
CA SER A 63 -2.58 23.25 3.11
C SER A 63 -1.28 22.55 3.49
N SER A 64 -0.66 22.96 4.61
CA SER A 64 0.56 22.32 5.12
C SER A 64 0.33 20.86 5.56
N TRP A 65 -0.85 20.56 6.10
CA TRP A 65 -1.22 19.19 6.44
C TRP A 65 -1.42 18.33 5.19
N MET A 66 -2.09 18.84 4.16
CA MET A 66 -2.25 18.13 2.88
C MET A 66 -0.90 17.81 2.24
N GLU A 67 0.02 18.79 2.21
CA GLU A 67 1.38 18.60 1.71
C GLU A 67 2.10 17.48 2.49
N SER A 68 2.10 17.56 3.82
CA SER A 68 2.76 16.57 4.68
C SER A 68 2.19 15.16 4.51
N LEU A 69 0.87 15.04 4.33
CA LEU A 69 0.21 13.76 4.07
C LEU A 69 0.64 13.20 2.71
N CYS A 70 0.60 14.01 1.65
CA CYS A 70 1.03 13.61 0.31
C CYS A 70 2.50 13.16 0.29
N ASP A 71 3.40 13.92 0.92
CA ASP A 71 4.81 13.56 1.05
C ASP A 71 4.99 12.24 1.83
N GLY A 72 4.22 12.06 2.90
CA GLY A 72 4.20 10.81 3.66
C GLY A 72 3.79 9.61 2.79
N PHE A 73 2.75 9.74 1.98
CA PHE A 73 2.28 8.69 1.09
C PHE A 73 3.26 8.41 -0.06
N LEU A 74 3.88 9.43 -0.65
CA LEU A 74 4.95 9.27 -1.63
C LEU A 74 6.15 8.52 -1.02
N GLY A 75 6.52 8.86 0.22
CA GLY A 75 7.56 8.16 0.96
C GLY A 75 7.24 6.68 1.22
N LEU A 76 5.98 6.37 1.51
CA LEU A 76 5.51 4.98 1.65
C LEU A 76 5.55 4.21 0.33
N GLU A 77 5.16 4.84 -0.79
CA GLU A 77 5.23 4.22 -2.12
C GLU A 77 6.67 3.82 -2.47
N VAL A 78 7.64 4.69 -2.22
CA VAL A 78 9.07 4.42 -2.46
C VAL A 78 9.55 3.24 -1.61
N LYS A 79 9.18 3.19 -0.33
CA LYS A 79 9.53 2.06 0.56
C LYS A 79 8.87 0.75 0.13
N ALA A 80 7.60 0.79 -0.24
CA ALA A 80 6.86 -0.38 -0.73
C ALA A 80 7.50 -0.95 -2.01
N LYS A 81 7.89 -0.10 -2.95
CA LYS A 81 8.64 -0.49 -4.16
C LYS A 81 9.98 -1.14 -3.81
N GLY A 82 10.70 -0.60 -2.83
CA GLY A 82 11.95 -1.19 -2.32
C GLY A 82 11.75 -2.60 -1.77
N HIS A 83 10.75 -2.79 -0.90
CA HIS A 83 10.43 -4.11 -0.34
C HIS A 83 9.95 -5.11 -1.40
N ALA A 84 9.17 -4.66 -2.39
CA ALA A 84 8.75 -5.51 -3.50
C ALA A 84 9.94 -5.99 -4.34
N ALA A 85 10.89 -5.10 -4.64
CA ALA A 85 12.11 -5.47 -5.37
C ALA A 85 13.00 -6.43 -4.57
N GLU A 86 13.14 -6.22 -3.26
CA GLU A 86 13.86 -7.12 -2.36
C GLU A 86 13.22 -8.51 -2.31
N LEU A 87 11.89 -8.58 -2.18
CA LEU A 87 11.16 -9.83 -2.18
C LEU A 87 11.36 -10.59 -3.50
N LEU A 88 11.24 -9.91 -4.64
CA LEU A 88 11.46 -10.51 -5.96
C LEU A 88 12.88 -11.09 -6.09
N ARG A 89 13.89 -10.35 -5.62
CA ARG A 89 15.28 -10.82 -5.61
C ARG A 89 15.43 -12.08 -4.75
N ASN A 90 14.85 -12.09 -3.54
CA ASN A 90 14.94 -13.23 -2.63
C ASN A 90 14.25 -14.48 -3.20
N LEU A 91 13.07 -14.33 -3.81
CA LEU A 91 12.38 -15.43 -4.47
C LEU A 91 13.18 -16.00 -5.65
N THR A 92 13.82 -15.15 -6.44
CA THR A 92 14.67 -15.57 -7.57
C THR A 92 15.94 -16.27 -7.09
N ALA A 93 16.55 -15.80 -6.00
CA ALA A 93 17.72 -16.43 -5.39
C ALA A 93 17.40 -17.86 -4.89
N LEU A 94 16.27 -18.04 -4.21
CA LEU A 94 15.80 -19.35 -3.75
C LEU A 94 15.57 -20.33 -4.92
N ALA A 95 14.97 -19.86 -6.02
CA ALA A 95 14.77 -20.68 -7.22
C ALA A 95 16.10 -21.14 -7.86
N SER A 96 17.15 -20.32 -7.77
CA SER A 96 18.48 -20.68 -8.28
C SER A 96 19.18 -21.73 -7.41
N GLU A 97 18.98 -21.72 -6.09
CA GLU A 97 19.57 -22.71 -5.19
C GLU A 97 18.92 -24.10 -5.36
N GLU A 98 17.61 -24.15 -5.59
CA GLU A 98 16.87 -25.40 -5.84
C GLU A 98 17.36 -26.11 -7.11
N HIS A 99 17.68 -25.37 -8.17
CA HIS A 99 18.19 -25.94 -9.43
C HIS A 99 19.66 -26.38 -9.40
N THR A 100 20.45 -25.93 -8.41
CA THR A 100 21.82 -26.42 -8.21
C THR A 100 21.91 -27.65 -7.30
N SER A 101 20.81 -28.01 -6.62
CA SER A 101 20.71 -29.30 -5.94
C SER A 101 20.52 -30.41 -6.97
N SER A 102 21.63 -30.93 -7.49
CA SER A 102 21.65 -32.18 -8.24
C SER A 102 20.78 -33.22 -7.52
N PRO A 103 19.87 -33.93 -8.20
CA PRO A 103 19.06 -34.95 -7.56
C PRO A 103 20.02 -35.98 -6.96
N SER A 104 20.05 -36.06 -5.63
CA SER A 104 20.72 -37.16 -4.96
C SER A 104 20.05 -38.42 -5.47
N ARG A 105 20.79 -39.19 -6.27
CA ARG A 105 20.37 -40.48 -6.79
C ARG A 105 20.12 -41.37 -5.59
N SER A 106 18.87 -41.46 -5.15
CA SER A 106 18.42 -42.52 -4.26
C SER A 106 18.95 -43.84 -4.82
N PRO A 107 19.80 -44.57 -4.08
CA PRO A 107 20.25 -45.87 -4.52
C PRO A 107 19.00 -46.75 -4.57
N SER A 108 18.57 -47.16 -5.76
CA SER A 108 17.52 -48.15 -5.91
C SER A 108 17.90 -49.38 -5.07
N PRO A 109 17.02 -49.89 -4.20
CA PRO A 109 17.33 -51.09 -3.44
C PRO A 109 17.44 -52.24 -4.42
N SER A 110 18.66 -52.74 -4.58
CA SER A 110 18.96 -53.89 -5.40
C SER A 110 18.09 -55.06 -4.94
N ARG A 111 17.35 -55.59 -5.91
CA ARG A 111 16.43 -56.72 -5.84
C ARG A 111 17.13 -57.93 -5.22
N ALA A 112 16.93 -58.16 -3.93
CA ALA A 112 17.32 -59.40 -3.27
C ALA A 112 16.38 -60.52 -3.70
N THR A 113 16.74 -61.19 -4.79
CA THR A 113 16.24 -62.53 -5.10
C THR A 113 16.82 -63.52 -4.08
N ARG A 114 16.01 -64.01 -3.14
CA ARG A 114 16.12 -65.38 -2.59
C ARG A 114 15.03 -65.58 -1.54
N SER A 115 13.85 -65.99 -1.99
CA SER A 115 12.94 -66.79 -1.18
C SER A 115 13.44 -68.24 -1.24
N PRO A 116 13.84 -68.89 -0.14
CA PRO A 116 13.88 -70.34 -0.10
C PRO A 116 12.51 -70.84 0.36
N SER A 117 11.90 -71.72 -0.42
CA SER A 117 10.72 -72.50 -0.02
C SER A 117 11.10 -73.51 1.07
N PRO A 118 10.31 -73.72 2.13
CA PRO A 118 10.46 -74.90 2.95
C PRO A 118 9.67 -76.06 2.34
N SER A 119 10.39 -77.03 1.77
CA SER A 119 9.89 -78.40 1.64
C SER A 119 10.29 -79.17 2.89
N SER A 120 9.32 -79.71 3.63
CA SER A 120 9.53 -80.99 4.32
C SER A 120 8.19 -81.65 4.65
N SER A 121 7.87 -82.68 3.86
CA SER A 121 6.87 -83.69 4.17
C SER A 121 7.33 -84.52 5.36
N SER A 122 6.47 -84.67 6.36
CA SER A 122 6.62 -85.69 7.40
C SER A 122 6.32 -87.06 6.80
N GLN A 123 7.29 -87.97 6.89
CA GLN A 123 7.04 -89.41 6.89
C GLN A 123 7.05 -89.90 8.35
N LEU A 124 6.17 -90.86 8.60
CA LEU A 124 5.92 -91.68 9.81
C LEU A 124 4.68 -91.26 10.62
#